data_AF-A0A1Y4G0U0-F1
#
_entry.id   AF-A0A1Y4G0U0-F1
#
_cell.length_a   1.000
_cell.length_b   1.000
_cell.length_c   1.000
_cell.angle_alpha   90.00
_cell.angle_beta   90.00
_cell.angle_gamma   90.00
#
_symmetry.space_group_name_H-M   'P 1'
#
loop_
_entity.id
_entity.type
_entity.pdbx_description
1 polymer ?
#
loop_
_entity_poly.entity_id
_entity_poly.type
_entity_poly.pdbx_seq_one_letter_code
_entity_poly.pdbx_strand_id
1 'polypeptide(L)'
;MVGDAGVKVSGTLNGINVPMGAEASVNAIQLTSGASYEELASRVGNGVLAGIFEVNLIVNGKQVHDGLGSLTVAFPVDTKYNGHWVTVWHRHNDGSITSERVMAENGVVTVTVTDLSSFALEIEELASSEDANAKDEGSATNSKITPLAKTGDPLSWAGLAGLALAALAACGAAAMGLRKTR
;
A
#
# COMPACT_ATOMS: atom_id res chain seq x y z
N MET A 1 -8.03 -15.46 -15.39
CA MET A 1 -7.39 -15.13 -16.68
C MET A 1 -5.89 -15.06 -16.47
N VAL A 2 -5.08 -15.49 -17.45
CA VAL A 2 -3.61 -15.38 -17.41
C VAL A 2 -3.22 -14.40 -18.51
N GLY A 3 -2.48 -13.36 -18.17
CA GLY A 3 -1.92 -12.41 -19.14
C GLY A 3 -0.52 -12.81 -19.61
N ASP A 4 -0.04 -12.15 -20.65
CA ASP A 4 1.17 -12.53 -21.39
C ASP A 4 2.47 -12.45 -20.57
N ALA A 5 2.51 -11.64 -19.51
CA ALA A 5 3.65 -11.53 -18.57
C ALA A 5 3.64 -12.53 -17.40
N GLY A 6 2.80 -13.58 -17.44
CA GLY A 6 2.64 -14.53 -16.33
C GLY A 6 1.81 -13.99 -15.15
N VAL A 7 1.30 -12.76 -15.27
CA VAL A 7 0.35 -12.15 -14.33
C VAL A 7 -0.98 -12.88 -14.42
N LYS A 8 -1.54 -13.26 -13.27
CA LYS A 8 -2.84 -13.92 -13.18
C LYS A 8 -3.84 -12.97 -12.54
N VAL A 9 -5.02 -12.88 -13.12
CA VAL A 9 -6.12 -12.08 -12.57
C VAL A 9 -7.32 -12.99 -12.36
N SER A 10 -7.88 -12.95 -11.16
CA SER A 10 -9.09 -13.68 -10.76
C SER A 10 -9.99 -12.80 -9.94
N GLY A 11 -11.29 -13.07 -9.96
CA GLY A 11 -12.27 -12.29 -9.22
C GLY A 11 -13.61 -12.34 -9.93
N THR A 12 -14.61 -11.68 -9.33
CA THR A 12 -15.93 -11.54 -9.93
C THR A 12 -16.01 -10.18 -10.60
N LEU A 13 -16.27 -10.16 -11.90
CA LEU A 13 -16.54 -8.94 -12.64
C LEU A 13 -18.02 -8.58 -12.50
N ASN A 14 -18.35 -7.84 -11.46
CA ASN A 14 -19.71 -7.38 -11.14
C ASN A 14 -19.81 -5.86 -11.03
N GLY A 15 -18.77 -5.14 -11.46
CA GLY A 15 -18.78 -3.69 -11.42
C GLY A 15 -19.64 -3.06 -12.51
N ILE A 16 -19.99 -1.78 -12.31
CA ILE A 16 -20.92 -1.03 -13.17
C ILE A 16 -20.46 -0.93 -14.63
N ASN A 17 -19.14 -1.02 -14.87
CA ASN A 17 -18.55 -0.94 -16.20
C ASN A 17 -18.43 -2.32 -16.89
N VAL A 18 -18.87 -3.40 -16.24
CA VAL A 18 -18.91 -4.75 -16.82
C VAL A 18 -20.36 -5.24 -16.91
N PRO A 19 -21.04 -5.04 -18.06
CA PRO A 19 -22.41 -5.50 -18.21
C PRO A 19 -22.50 -7.02 -18.15
N MET A 20 -23.63 -7.53 -17.67
CA MET A 20 -23.86 -8.98 -17.57
C MET A 20 -23.75 -9.64 -18.95
N GLY A 21 -22.93 -10.69 -19.04
CA GLY A 21 -22.66 -11.39 -20.30
C GLY A 21 -21.62 -10.71 -21.20
N ALA A 22 -20.92 -9.68 -20.73
CA ALA A 22 -19.82 -9.06 -21.47
C ALA A 22 -18.65 -10.04 -21.66
N GLU A 23 -18.01 -9.94 -22.82
CA GLU A 23 -16.73 -10.60 -23.05
C GLU A 23 -15.64 -9.75 -22.43
N ALA A 24 -15.02 -10.27 -21.38
CA ALA A 24 -13.85 -9.67 -20.76
C ALA A 24 -12.59 -10.42 -21.18
N SER A 25 -11.49 -9.71 -21.35
CA SER A 25 -10.14 -10.28 -21.46
C SER A 25 -9.16 -9.40 -20.68
N VAL A 26 -8.12 -10.03 -20.13
CA VAL A 26 -7.04 -9.33 -19.43
C VAL A 26 -5.82 -9.32 -20.32
N ASN A 27 -5.27 -8.14 -20.56
CA ASN A 27 -3.96 -7.97 -21.15
C ASN A 27 -2.99 -7.55 -20.04
N ALA A 28 -1.89 -8.27 -19.88
CA ALA A 28 -0.87 -7.94 -18.91
C ALA A 28 0.51 -8.06 -19.54
N ILE A 29 1.23 -6.95 -19.58
CA ILE A 29 2.57 -6.86 -20.16
C ILE A 29 3.57 -6.36 -19.13
N GLN A 30 4.82 -6.81 -19.23
CA GLN A 30 5.90 -6.22 -18.46
C GLN A 30 6.45 -5.01 -19.22
N LEU A 31 6.48 -3.86 -18.55
CA LEU A 31 7.05 -2.63 -19.07
C LEU A 31 8.56 -2.60 -18.84
N THR A 32 9.30 -2.16 -19.86
CA THR A 32 10.76 -1.97 -19.80
C THR A 32 11.18 -0.52 -20.08
N SER A 33 10.24 0.34 -20.48
CA SER A 33 10.44 1.76 -20.77
C SER A 33 9.10 2.51 -20.87
N GLY A 34 9.14 3.84 -20.96
CA GLY A 34 7.96 4.71 -21.11
C GLY A 34 7.61 5.50 -19.85
N ALA A 35 6.64 6.41 -19.95
CA ALA A 35 6.31 7.35 -18.87
C ALA A 35 5.88 6.63 -17.57
N SER A 36 4.98 5.64 -17.66
CA SER A 36 4.56 4.85 -16.50
C SER A 36 5.71 4.06 -15.87
N TYR A 37 6.64 3.57 -16.70
CA TYR A 37 7.84 2.89 -16.23
C TYR A 37 8.74 3.85 -15.47
N GLU A 38 9.07 5.01 -16.04
CA GLU A 38 9.95 6.01 -15.41
C GLU A 38 9.36 6.52 -14.10
N GLU A 39 8.06 6.80 -14.08
CA GLU A 39 7.37 7.29 -12.89
C GLU A 39 7.40 6.26 -11.76
N LEU A 40 7.04 5.00 -12.04
CA LEU A 40 7.05 3.93 -11.05
C LEU A 40 8.47 3.52 -10.63
N ALA A 41 9.42 3.43 -11.58
CA ALA A 41 10.82 3.14 -11.29
C ALA A 41 11.43 4.20 -10.36
N SER A 42 11.02 5.46 -10.46
CA SER A 42 11.46 6.52 -9.55
C SER A 42 10.92 6.40 -8.13
N ARG A 43 9.87 5.60 -7.91
CA ARG A 43 9.31 5.34 -6.57
C ARG A 43 9.98 4.18 -5.85
N VAL A 44 10.61 3.28 -6.60
CA VAL A 44 11.38 2.17 -6.05
C VAL A 44 12.51 2.76 -5.20
N GLY A 45 12.56 2.36 -3.94
CA GLY A 45 13.57 2.78 -3.00
C GLY A 45 14.89 2.02 -3.18
N ASN A 46 15.37 1.46 -2.08
CA ASN A 46 16.64 0.71 -2.05
C ASN A 46 16.46 -0.79 -2.33
N GLY A 47 15.22 -1.25 -2.56
CA GLY A 47 14.92 -2.64 -2.86
C GLY A 47 15.30 -3.06 -4.28
N VAL A 48 15.04 -4.34 -4.59
CA VAL A 48 15.25 -4.90 -5.92
C VAL A 48 13.96 -4.79 -6.72
N LEU A 49 14.01 -4.05 -7.84
CA LEU A 49 12.89 -3.98 -8.78
C LEU A 49 12.68 -5.35 -9.45
N ALA A 50 11.61 -6.05 -9.10
CA ALA A 50 11.25 -7.34 -9.70
C ALA A 50 10.63 -7.16 -11.09
N GLY A 51 9.94 -6.06 -11.30
CA GLY A 51 9.33 -5.71 -12.57
C GLY A 51 8.30 -4.59 -12.44
N ILE A 52 8.00 -3.98 -13.58
CA ILE A 52 6.89 -3.04 -13.75
C ILE A 52 5.93 -3.67 -14.76
N PHE A 53 4.65 -3.72 -14.44
CA PHE A 53 3.63 -4.39 -15.23
C PHE A 53 2.50 -3.42 -15.56
N GLU A 54 2.02 -3.46 -16.79
CA GLU A 54 0.78 -2.80 -17.18
C GLU A 54 -0.30 -3.85 -17.32
N VAL A 55 -1.37 -3.71 -16.55
CA VAL A 55 -2.50 -4.63 -16.53
C VAL A 55 -3.75 -3.88 -16.95
N ASN A 56 -4.41 -4.38 -17.98
CA ASN A 56 -5.56 -3.75 -18.58
C ASN A 56 -6.68 -4.77 -18.75
N LEU A 57 -7.91 -4.39 -18.37
CA LEU A 57 -9.09 -5.16 -18.73
C LEU A 57 -9.67 -4.63 -20.03
N ILE A 58 -10.00 -5.52 -20.94
CA ILE A 58 -10.73 -5.22 -22.17
C ILE A 58 -12.11 -5.85 -22.04
N VAL A 59 -13.16 -5.03 -22.07
CA VAL A 59 -14.56 -5.46 -22.00
C VAL A 59 -15.23 -5.07 -23.31
N ASN A 60 -15.75 -6.06 -24.05
CA ASN A 60 -16.36 -5.86 -25.37
C ASN A 60 -15.46 -5.05 -26.34
N GLY A 61 -14.15 -5.31 -26.30
CA GLY A 61 -13.15 -4.63 -27.14
C GLY A 61 -12.75 -3.21 -26.68
N LYS A 62 -13.25 -2.74 -25.53
CA LYS A 62 -12.86 -1.45 -24.94
C LYS A 62 -12.06 -1.64 -23.66
N GLN A 63 -11.01 -0.86 -23.49
CA GLN A 63 -10.24 -0.82 -22.26
C GLN A 63 -11.08 -0.22 -21.14
N VAL A 64 -11.13 -0.91 -20.00
CA VAL A 64 -11.82 -0.48 -18.79
C VAL A 64 -10.83 -0.52 -17.64
N HIS A 65 -10.69 0.61 -16.96
CA HIS A 65 -9.72 0.77 -15.87
C HIS A 65 -10.35 0.64 -14.49
N ASP A 66 -11.59 1.09 -14.32
CA ASP A 66 -12.29 1.15 -13.03
C ASP A 66 -13.70 0.55 -13.11
N GLY A 67 -14.39 0.52 -11.96
CA GLY A 67 -15.76 0.01 -11.90
C GLY A 67 -15.85 -1.45 -12.33
N LEU A 68 -14.82 -2.24 -12.03
CA LEU A 68 -14.69 -3.66 -12.39
C LEU A 68 -15.27 -4.59 -11.32
N GLY A 69 -15.33 -4.11 -10.08
CA GLY A 69 -15.54 -4.92 -8.88
C GLY A 69 -14.22 -5.08 -8.13
N SER A 70 -14.10 -6.16 -7.35
CA SER A 70 -12.86 -6.49 -6.64
C SER A 70 -12.14 -7.62 -7.38
N LEU A 71 -10.90 -7.37 -7.76
CA LEU A 71 -10.05 -8.29 -8.51
C LEU A 71 -8.80 -8.61 -7.72
N THR A 72 -8.45 -9.89 -7.68
CA THR A 72 -7.19 -10.37 -7.16
C THR A 72 -6.20 -10.51 -8.32
N VAL A 73 -5.07 -9.82 -8.21
CA VAL A 73 -3.99 -9.83 -9.18
C VAL A 73 -2.78 -10.52 -8.54
N ALA A 74 -2.27 -11.55 -9.19
CA ALA A 74 -1.07 -12.27 -8.79
C ALA A 74 0.04 -12.04 -9.81
N PHE A 75 1.10 -11.38 -9.37
CA PHE A 75 2.29 -11.08 -10.15
C PHE A 75 3.36 -12.16 -9.93
N PRO A 76 4.01 -12.65 -10.99
CA PRO A 76 5.09 -13.61 -10.84
C PRO A 76 6.32 -12.94 -10.21
N VAL A 77 6.93 -13.63 -9.26
CA VAL A 77 8.25 -13.29 -8.70
C VAL A 77 9.12 -14.53 -8.67
N ASP A 78 10.44 -14.36 -8.71
CA ASP A 78 11.35 -15.50 -8.58
C ASP A 78 11.16 -16.17 -7.22
N THR A 79 11.02 -17.50 -7.21
CA THR A 79 10.82 -18.32 -6.01
C THR A 79 11.89 -18.13 -4.94
N LYS A 80 13.09 -17.66 -5.30
CA LYS A 80 14.14 -17.31 -4.32
C LYS A 80 13.74 -16.17 -3.38
N TYR A 81 12.74 -15.37 -3.76
CA TYR A 81 12.20 -14.28 -2.97
C TYR A 81 10.97 -14.67 -2.14
N ASN A 82 10.60 -15.96 -2.08
CA ASN A 82 9.55 -16.41 -1.18
C ASN A 82 9.91 -16.06 0.28
N GLY A 83 8.94 -15.52 1.01
CA GLY A 83 9.12 -15.02 2.37
C GLY A 83 9.72 -13.61 2.44
N HIS A 84 10.07 -12.98 1.31
CA HIS A 84 10.45 -11.57 1.31
C HIS A 84 9.21 -10.67 1.33
N TRP A 85 9.37 -9.52 1.97
CA TRP A 85 8.45 -8.41 1.79
C TRP A 85 8.61 -7.83 0.39
N VAL A 86 7.48 -7.51 -0.23
CA VAL A 86 7.40 -6.83 -1.52
C VAL A 86 6.49 -5.63 -1.37
N THR A 87 7.01 -4.45 -1.68
CA THR A 87 6.19 -3.25 -1.82
C THR A 87 5.64 -3.21 -3.23
N VAL A 88 4.32 -3.27 -3.35
CA VAL A 88 3.59 -3.16 -4.61
C VAL A 88 3.14 -1.72 -4.75
N TRP A 89 3.74 -1.01 -5.70
CA TRP A 89 3.36 0.34 -6.09
C TRP A 89 2.30 0.25 -7.18
N HIS A 90 1.16 0.92 -7.00
CA HIS A 90 0.09 0.98 -7.99
C HIS A 90 -0.10 2.42 -8.45
N ARG A 91 0.15 2.66 -9.74
CA ARG A 91 -0.19 3.91 -10.42
C ARG A 91 -1.57 3.75 -11.05
N HIS A 92 -2.54 4.46 -10.49
CA HIS A 92 -3.92 4.48 -10.95
C HIS A 92 -4.05 5.25 -12.27
N ASN A 93 -5.17 5.07 -12.96
CA ASN A 93 -5.43 5.74 -14.24
C ASN A 93 -5.54 7.28 -14.11
N ASP A 94 -5.90 7.79 -12.93
CA ASP A 94 -5.93 9.23 -12.64
C ASP A 94 -4.53 9.83 -12.38
N GLY A 95 -3.48 8.99 -12.38
CA GLY A 95 -2.10 9.37 -12.12
C GLY A 95 -1.71 9.37 -10.64
N SER A 96 -2.64 9.10 -9.72
CA SER A 96 -2.30 8.89 -8.33
C SER A 96 -1.50 7.60 -8.14
N ILE A 97 -0.64 7.56 -7.12
CA ILE A 97 0.17 6.39 -6.80
C ILE A 97 -0.08 5.99 -5.35
N THR A 98 -0.45 4.73 -5.16
CA THR A 98 -0.57 4.09 -3.86
C THR A 98 0.46 2.97 -3.73
N SER A 99 0.65 2.48 -2.50
CA SER A 99 1.49 1.31 -2.26
C SER A 99 0.94 0.46 -1.14
N GLU A 100 1.17 -0.83 -1.24
CA GLU A 100 0.93 -1.79 -0.16
C GLU A 100 2.10 -2.75 -0.04
N ARG A 101 2.36 -3.21 1.18
CA ARG A 101 3.44 -4.15 1.46
C ARG A 101 2.85 -5.54 1.67
N VAL A 102 3.32 -6.50 0.90
CA VAL A 102 2.79 -7.87 0.86
C VAL A 102 3.93 -8.87 0.79
N MET A 103 3.76 -10.02 1.43
CA MET A 103 4.78 -11.07 1.40
C MET A 103 4.67 -11.89 0.10
N ALA A 104 5.82 -12.16 -0.53
CA ALA A 104 5.92 -13.06 -1.67
C ALA A 104 5.77 -14.53 -1.20
N GLU A 105 4.86 -15.26 -1.83
CA GLU A 105 4.53 -16.64 -1.47
C GLU A 105 4.39 -17.48 -2.73
N ASN A 106 4.99 -18.68 -2.75
CA ASN A 106 4.86 -19.62 -3.86
C ASN A 106 5.22 -19.05 -5.25
N GLY A 107 6.21 -18.15 -5.31
CA GLY A 107 6.66 -17.51 -6.54
C GLY A 107 5.70 -16.45 -7.07
N VAL A 108 4.78 -15.94 -6.24
CA VAL A 108 3.87 -14.86 -6.62
C VAL A 108 3.71 -13.83 -5.51
N VAL A 109 3.34 -12.62 -5.92
CA VAL A 109 2.85 -11.55 -5.05
C VAL A 109 1.40 -11.30 -5.41
N THR A 110 0.51 -11.35 -4.42
CA THR A 110 -0.94 -11.25 -4.64
C THR A 110 -1.51 -10.03 -3.95
N VAL A 111 -2.27 -9.24 -4.70
CA VAL A 111 -2.94 -8.01 -4.25
C VAL A 111 -4.41 -8.00 -4.65
N THR A 112 -5.24 -7.26 -3.91
CA THR A 112 -6.66 -7.08 -4.25
C THR A 112 -6.91 -5.63 -4.58
N VAL A 113 -7.40 -5.38 -5.80
CA VAL A 113 -7.57 -4.04 -6.37
C VAL A 113 -8.97 -3.86 -6.95
N THR A 114 -9.40 -2.61 -7.07
CA THR A 114 -10.68 -2.23 -7.68
C THR A 114 -10.54 -1.62 -9.07
N ASP A 115 -9.31 -1.30 -9.46
CA ASP A 115 -8.93 -0.75 -10.74
C ASP A 115 -7.62 -1.37 -11.23
N LEU A 116 -7.41 -1.35 -12.56
CA LEU A 116 -6.26 -1.95 -13.23
C LEU A 116 -5.55 -0.89 -14.08
N SER A 117 -4.26 -0.71 -13.80
CA SER A 117 -3.36 0.15 -14.58
C SER A 117 -1.91 -0.35 -14.44
N SER A 118 -0.98 0.46 -13.95
CA SER A 118 0.44 0.13 -13.89
C SER A 118 0.89 -0.21 -12.46
N PHE A 119 1.64 -1.30 -12.32
CA PHE A 119 2.13 -1.81 -11.05
C PHE A 119 3.65 -1.96 -11.07
N ALA A 120 4.34 -1.65 -9.97
CA ALA A 120 5.75 -1.97 -9.80
C ALA A 120 5.97 -2.77 -8.52
N LEU A 121 6.88 -3.75 -8.60
CA LEU A 121 7.19 -4.64 -7.50
C LEU A 121 8.61 -4.38 -7.01
N GLU A 122 8.74 -3.90 -5.79
CA GLU A 122 10.01 -3.70 -5.10
C GLU A 122 10.19 -4.79 -4.04
N ILE A 123 11.16 -5.68 -4.25
CA ILE A 123 11.51 -6.72 -3.27
C ILE A 123 12.42 -6.10 -2.21
N GLU A 124 12.07 -6.33 -0.96
CA GLU A 124 12.77 -5.83 0.21
C GLU A 124 13.42 -6.99 1.00
N GLU A 125 13.55 -6.81 2.31
CA GLU A 125 14.11 -7.80 3.21
C GLU A 125 13.24 -9.06 3.35
N LEU A 126 13.87 -10.10 3.90
CA LEU A 126 13.22 -11.36 4.26
C LEU A 126 12.40 -11.17 5.55
N ALA A 127 11.08 -11.38 5.45
CA ALA A 127 10.17 -11.20 6.56
C ALA A 127 10.62 -11.98 7.80
N SER A 128 10.54 -11.32 8.95
CA SER A 128 10.91 -11.95 10.21
C SER A 128 9.86 -12.99 10.62
N SER A 129 10.23 -13.96 11.46
CA SER A 129 9.31 -15.02 11.89
C SER A 129 8.07 -14.51 12.64
N GLU A 130 8.12 -13.29 13.16
CA GLU A 130 6.98 -12.61 13.81
C GLU A 130 5.99 -12.01 12.79
N ASP A 131 6.46 -11.67 11.59
CA ASP A 131 5.69 -11.04 10.52
C ASP A 131 4.87 -12.05 9.70
N ALA A 132 5.42 -13.26 9.53
CA ALA A 132 4.84 -14.31 8.70
C ALA A 132 3.52 -14.90 9.25
N ASN A 133 3.11 -14.54 10.47
CA ASN A 133 1.91 -15.05 11.15
C ASN A 133 0.70 -14.10 11.07
N ALA A 134 0.78 -13.00 10.31
CA ALA A 134 -0.26 -11.96 10.28
C ALA A 134 -1.34 -12.15 9.18
N LYS A 135 -1.38 -13.29 8.48
CA LYS A 135 -2.44 -13.60 7.50
C LYS A 135 -3.45 -14.63 8.06
N ASP A 136 -4.33 -14.17 8.95
CA ASP A 136 -5.65 -14.79 9.14
C ASP A 136 -6.69 -13.77 9.65
N GLU A 137 -7.79 -13.71 8.91
CA GLU A 137 -9.12 -13.14 9.20
C GLU A 137 -9.36 -11.61 9.34
N GLY A 138 -10.16 -11.10 8.40
CA GLY A 138 -11.54 -10.66 8.70
C GLY A 138 -11.74 -9.72 9.90
N SER A 139 -12.07 -8.47 9.57
CA SER A 139 -12.69 -7.47 10.44
C SER A 139 -13.69 -8.03 11.49
N ALA A 140 -13.26 -8.10 12.75
CA ALA A 140 -14.11 -7.98 13.94
C ALA A 140 -13.27 -7.63 15.19
N THR A 141 -13.37 -6.37 15.62
CA THR A 141 -13.25 -5.87 17.00
C THR A 141 -12.26 -6.52 17.99
N ASN A 142 -11.23 -5.72 18.29
CA ASN A 142 -10.74 -5.40 19.65
C ASN A 142 -9.97 -6.50 20.41
N SER A 143 -8.63 -6.47 20.33
CA SER A 143 -7.73 -6.37 21.49
C SER A 143 -6.26 -6.28 21.07
N LYS A 144 -5.71 -5.07 21.25
CA LYS A 144 -4.31 -4.75 21.62
C LYS A 144 -3.45 -5.97 22.00
N ILE A 145 -2.33 -6.20 21.30
CA ILE A 145 -0.98 -6.11 21.87
C ILE A 145 0.06 -5.86 20.77
N THR A 146 0.57 -4.62 20.73
CA THR A 146 1.91 -4.29 20.19
C THR A 146 2.93 -4.55 21.29
N PRO A 147 4.13 -5.11 21.02
CA PRO A 147 5.26 -4.88 21.90
C PRO A 147 6.34 -4.11 21.15
N LEU A 148 6.28 -2.77 21.19
CA LEU A 148 7.48 -1.97 21.02
C LEU A 148 7.67 -1.04 22.21
N ALA A 149 8.90 -1.12 22.73
CA ALA A 149 9.62 -0.20 23.60
C ALA A 149 8.97 0.20 24.94
N LYS A 150 9.47 -0.44 25.99
CA LYS A 150 9.36 -0.01 27.38
C LYS A 150 10.25 1.21 27.62
N THR A 151 9.68 2.42 27.58
CA THR A 151 10.16 3.59 28.35
C THR A 151 9.01 4.58 28.58
N GLY A 152 8.64 4.77 29.85
CA GLY A 152 8.05 6.02 30.38
C GLY A 152 6.61 6.37 29.99
N ASP A 153 5.67 6.05 30.87
CA ASP A 153 4.33 6.64 31.08
C ASP A 153 3.25 6.53 29.98
N PRO A 154 2.29 5.59 30.09
CA PRO A 154 1.14 5.52 29.18
C PRO A 154 -0.03 6.39 29.64
N LEU A 155 -0.21 7.56 29.00
CA LEU A 155 -1.52 8.22 28.94
C LEU A 155 -2.42 7.44 27.98
N SER A 156 -3.28 6.62 28.58
CA SER A 156 -4.29 5.82 27.89
C SER A 156 -5.48 6.70 27.51
N TRP A 157 -5.69 6.96 26.22
CA TRP A 157 -6.87 7.68 25.74
C TRP A 157 -7.96 6.69 25.31
N ALA A 158 -8.53 6.01 26.30
CA ALA A 158 -9.86 5.44 26.20
C ALA A 158 -10.53 5.58 27.57
N GLY A 159 -11.31 6.65 27.75
CA GLY A 159 -12.11 6.83 28.96
C GLY A 159 -12.28 8.29 29.33
N LEU A 160 -13.51 8.76 29.16
CA LEU A 160 -14.06 10.00 29.71
C LEU A 160 -13.66 10.21 31.18
N ALA A 161 -13.22 11.43 31.52
CA ALA A 161 -13.60 12.21 32.71
C ALA A 161 -12.45 13.12 33.16
N GLY A 162 -12.74 14.41 33.35
CA GLY A 162 -11.88 15.28 34.17
C GLY A 162 -11.69 16.69 33.63
N LEU A 163 -12.74 17.50 33.76
CA LEU A 163 -12.56 18.94 33.93
C LEU A 163 -11.72 19.17 35.20
N ALA A 164 -10.48 19.65 35.04
CA ALA A 164 -9.68 20.17 36.15
C ALA A 164 -9.01 21.47 35.71
N LEU A 165 -9.54 22.56 36.27
CA LEU A 165 -8.97 23.91 36.29
C LEU A 165 -7.59 23.94 37.01
N ALA A 166 -6.86 25.04 36.76
CA ALA A 166 -5.73 25.60 37.53
C ALA A 166 -4.32 25.26 36.97
N ALA A 167 -3.35 26.17 36.85
CA ALA A 167 -3.24 27.57 37.24
C ALA A 167 -2.18 28.26 36.36
N LEU A 168 -2.44 29.52 35.98
CA LEU A 168 -1.37 30.47 35.64
C LEU A 168 -0.56 30.73 36.91
N ALA A 169 0.73 30.42 36.90
CA ALA A 169 1.66 30.90 37.91
C ALA A 169 2.91 31.44 37.23
N ALA A 170 3.09 32.74 37.41
CA ALA A 170 4.13 33.58 36.87
C ALA A 170 5.53 33.25 37.43
N CYS A 171 6.55 33.41 36.59
CA CYS A 171 7.94 33.79 36.92
C CYS A 171 8.54 34.36 35.64
N GLY A 172 9.03 35.59 35.53
CA GLY A 172 9.14 36.70 36.45
C GLY A 172 9.77 37.84 35.64
N ALA A 173 9.10 38.99 35.59
CA ALA A 173 9.72 40.23 35.17
C ALA A 173 10.38 40.87 36.41
N ALA A 174 11.70 41.01 36.38
CA ALA A 174 12.47 41.93 37.21
C ALA A 174 13.69 42.35 36.36
N ALA A 175 13.62 43.43 35.60
CA ALA A 175 13.72 44.84 36.00
C ALA A 175 15.18 45.33 36.09
N MET A 176 15.43 46.37 35.26
CA MET A 176 16.38 47.47 35.41
C MET A 176 17.87 47.25 35.20
N GLY A 177 18.34 47.82 34.09
CA GLY A 177 19.72 48.25 33.86
C GLY A 177 19.76 49.49 32.96
N LEU A 178 19.23 50.59 33.47
CA LEU A 178 19.32 51.95 32.93
C LEU A 178 20.78 52.38 32.72
N ARG A 179 21.04 53.14 31.63
CA ARG A 179 22.00 54.28 31.46
C ARG A 179 22.59 54.23 30.04
N LYS A 180 22.91 55.31 29.34
CA LYS A 180 22.60 56.75 29.36
C LYS A 180 23.25 57.26 28.07
N THR A 181 22.60 58.23 27.44
CA THR A 181 23.07 59.08 26.35
C THR A 181 24.58 59.33 26.26
N ARG A 182 25.12 59.23 25.04
CA ARG A 182 25.89 60.30 24.40
C ARG A 182 25.77 60.21 22.89
#